data_AF-A0A961H809-F1
#
_entry.id   AF-A0A961H809-F1
#
_cell.length_a   1.000
_cell.length_b   1.000
_cell.length_c   1.000
_cell.angle_alpha   90.00
_cell.angle_beta   90.00
_cell.angle_gamma   90.00
#
_symmetry.space_group_name_H-M   'P 1'
#
loop_
_entity.id
_entity.type
_entity.pdbx_description
1 polymer ?
#
loop_
_entity_poly.entity_id
_entity_poly.type
_entity_poly.pdbx_seq_one_letter_code
_entity_poly.pdbx_strand_id
1 'polypeptide(L)' 'DVKLQMAGRPDASDELVVIDGDVSERRFAVAYRRGDLCTGVVAVNRPRIAVMARMRMRESLEWSHVVPS' A
#
# COMPACT_ATOMS: atom_id res chain seq x y z
N ASP A 1 3.33 13.36 15.94
CA ASP A 1 2.61 13.71 14.70
C ASP A 1 3.18 12.86 13.57
N VAL A 2 2.36 12.01 12.93
CA VAL A 2 2.78 11.20 11.78
C VAL A 2 1.69 11.27 10.72
N LYS A 3 2.08 11.49 9.46
CA LYS A 3 1.10 11.58 8.37
C LYS A 3 0.83 10.19 7.84
N LEU A 4 -0.38 9.68 8.11
CA LEU A 4 -0.87 8.42 7.57
C LEU A 4 -1.83 8.69 6.41
N GLN A 5 -1.64 7.98 5.30
CA GLN A 5 -2.56 7.97 4.17
C GLN A 5 -2.82 6.55 3.72
N MET A 6 -4.05 6.30 3.26
CA MET A 6 -4.48 4.97 2.82
C MET A 6 -5.18 5.04 1.46
N ALA A 7 -4.99 3.99 0.67
CA ALA A 7 -5.75 3.64 -0.51
C ALA A 7 -6.34 2.24 -0.35
N GLY A 8 -7.53 1.99 -0.90
CA GLY A 8 -8.20 0.69 -0.79
C GLY A 8 -8.92 0.45 0.54
N ARG A 9 -9.37 -0.79 0.71
CA ARG A 9 -10.13 -1.28 1.87
C ARG A 9 -9.68 -2.73 2.15
N PRO A 10 -8.54 -2.92 2.83
CA PRO A 10 -8.06 -4.25 3.18
C PRO A 10 -8.92 -4.88 4.28
N ASP A 11 -8.93 -6.20 4.31
CA ASP A 11 -9.47 -7.00 5.39
C ASP A 11 -8.36 -7.42 6.37
N ALA A 12 -8.74 -7.79 7.59
CA ALA A 12 -7.81 -8.29 8.60
C ALA A 12 -7.14 -9.62 8.20
N SER A 13 -7.73 -10.39 7.28
CA SER A 13 -7.15 -11.63 6.74
C SER A 13 -6.21 -11.42 5.56
N ASP A 14 -6.08 -10.19 5.03
CA ASP A 14 -5.21 -9.93 3.89
C ASP A 14 -3.73 -10.02 4.32
N GLU A 15 -2.89 -10.57 3.45
CA GLU A 15 -1.45 -10.60 3.65
C GLU A 15 -0.89 -9.17 3.62
N LEU A 16 0.14 -8.88 4.42
CA LEU A 16 0.72 -7.54 4.51
C LEU A 16 2.20 -7.59 4.13
N VAL A 17 2.61 -6.69 3.21
CA VAL A 17 3.98 -6.62 2.68
C VAL A 17 4.50 -5.20 2.81
N VAL A 18 5.71 -5.03 3.37
CA VAL A 18 6.42 -3.74 3.31
C VAL A 18 6.94 -3.55 1.90
N ILE A 19 6.52 -2.48 1.23
CA ILE A 19 6.88 -2.20 -0.17
C ILE A 19 7.88 -1.05 -0.30
N ASP A 20 8.10 -0.29 0.77
CA ASP A 20 9.02 0.84 0.77
C ASP A 20 9.32 1.32 2.21
N GLY A 21 10.60 1.60 2.50
CA GLY A 21 11.06 2.15 3.78
C GLY A 21 11.12 1.16 4.94
N ASP A 22 11.24 1.69 6.15
CA ASP A 22 11.39 0.91 7.39
C ASP A 22 10.33 1.32 8.44
N VAL A 23 9.71 0.31 9.03
CA VAL A 23 8.74 0.43 10.12
C VAL A 23 9.38 1.04 11.36
N SER A 24 10.64 0.69 11.65
CA SER A 24 11.38 1.20 12.81
C SER A 24 11.56 2.72 12.76
N GLU A 25 11.73 3.27 11.56
CA GLU A 25 11.89 4.71 11.29
C GLU A 25 10.57 5.48 11.23
N ARG A 26 9.41 4.79 11.34
CA ARG A 26 8.08 5.38 11.12
C ARG A 26 7.97 6.10 9.77
N ARG A 27 8.67 5.60 8.76
CA ARG A 27 8.71 6.17 7.41
C ARG A 27 8.66 5.05 6.37
N PHE A 28 7.50 4.46 6.21
CA PHE A 28 7.31 3.25 5.39
C PHE A 28 5.97 3.24 4.67
N ALA A 29 5.83 2.31 3.72
CA ALA A 29 4.56 1.94 3.13
C ALA A 29 4.39 0.42 3.14
N VAL A 30 3.16 -0.02 3.40
CA VAL A 30 2.74 -1.43 3.33
C VAL A 30 1.61 -1.57 2.34
N ALA A 31 1.61 -2.68 1.61
CA ALA A 31 0.50 -3.10 0.75
C ALA A 31 -0.16 -4.35 1.34
N TYR A 32 -1.47 -4.43 1.17
CA TYR A 32 -2.31 -5.55 1.55
C TYR A 32 -2.64 -6.37 0.32
N ARG A 33 -2.49 -7.70 0.42
CA ARG A 33 -2.63 -8.64 -0.68
C ARG A 33 -3.66 -9.71 -0.37
N ARG A 34 -4.48 -10.04 -1.36
CA ARG A 34 -5.37 -11.21 -1.34
C ARG A 34 -5.23 -11.96 -2.67
N GLY A 35 -4.57 -13.11 -2.63
CA GLY A 35 -4.17 -13.79 -3.87
C GLY A 35 -3.33 -12.85 -4.73
N ASP A 36 -3.69 -12.64 -5.99
CA ASP A 36 -2.95 -11.73 -6.88
C ASP A 36 -3.50 -10.30 -6.93
N LEU A 37 -4.30 -9.91 -5.93
CA LEU A 37 -4.90 -8.58 -5.85
C LEU A 37 -4.29 -7.77 -4.70
N CYS A 38 -3.94 -6.52 -4.97
CA CYS A 38 -3.66 -5.51 -3.96
C CYS A 38 -4.97 -4.90 -3.46
N THR A 39 -5.33 -5.15 -2.20
CA THR A 39 -6.60 -4.70 -1.59
C THR A 39 -6.47 -3.34 -0.90
N GLY A 40 -5.24 -2.91 -0.59
CA GLY A 40 -4.98 -1.60 -0.04
C GLY A 40 -3.50 -1.27 0.12
N VAL A 41 -3.20 0.01 0.30
CA VAL A 41 -1.86 0.51 0.61
C VAL A 41 -1.97 1.54 1.72
N VAL A 42 -1.15 1.39 2.77
CA VAL A 42 -0.99 2.37 3.85
C VAL A 42 0.41 2.96 3.76
N ALA A 43 0.51 4.28 3.79
CA ALA A 43 1.76 5.00 3.74
C ALA A 43 1.90 5.93 4.95
N VAL A 44 2.98 5.74 5.71
CA VAL A 44 3.33 6.53 6.90
C VAL A 44 4.52 7.42 6.54
N ASN A 45 4.33 8.74 6.56
CA ASN A 45 5.32 9.73 6.12
C ASN A 45 5.83 9.49 4.67
N ARG A 46 5.01 8.84 3.84
CA ARG A 46 5.25 8.54 2.41
C ARG A 46 4.03 8.89 1.52
N PRO A 47 3.47 10.12 1.57
CA PRO A 47 2.18 10.44 0.93
C PRO A 47 2.13 10.20 -0.58
N ARG A 48 3.27 10.37 -1.30
CA ARG A 48 3.35 10.07 -2.73
C ARG A 48 2.99 8.62 -3.05
N ILE A 49 3.34 7.67 -2.18
CA ILE A 49 3.06 6.25 -2.41
C ILE A 49 1.56 5.96 -2.31
N ALA A 50 0.87 6.45 -1.28
CA ALA A 50 -0.58 6.27 -1.17
C ALA A 50 -1.34 6.91 -2.35
N VAL A 51 -0.87 8.06 -2.84
CA VAL A 51 -1.43 8.74 -4.01
C VAL A 51 -1.23 7.92 -5.30
N MET A 52 -0.02 7.41 -5.54
CA MET A 52 0.27 6.56 -6.70
C MET A 52 -0.47 5.22 -6.65
N ALA A 53 -0.53 4.59 -5.47
CA ALA A 53 -1.30 3.37 -5.26
C ALA A 53 -2.79 3.61 -5.57
N ARG A 54 -3.39 4.69 -5.05
CA ARG A 54 -4.79 5.04 -5.39
C ARG A 54 -5.00 5.23 -6.90
N MET A 55 -4.04 5.81 -7.61
CA MET A 55 -4.12 5.95 -9.07
C MET A 55 -4.11 4.59 -9.76
N ARG A 56 -3.11 3.75 -9.50
CA ARG A 56 -2.97 2.41 -10.08
C ARG A 56 -4.16 1.51 -9.75
N MET A 57 -4.62 1.52 -8.49
CA MET A 57 -5.80 0.75 -8.05
C MET A 57 -7.09 1.12 -8.77
N ARG A 58 -7.18 2.33 -9.38
CA ARG A 58 -8.33 2.68 -10.22
C ARG A 58 -8.25 2.06 -11.62
N GLU A 59 -7.06 1.71 -12.07
CA GLU A 59 -6.83 1.06 -13.36
C GLU A 59 -6.90 -0.47 -13.22
N SER A 60 -6.25 -1.02 -12.20
CA SER A 60 -6.29 -2.45 -11.88
C SER A 60 -5.92 -2.71 -10.42
N LEU A 61 -6.51 -3.74 -9.83
CA LEU A 61 -6.09 -4.24 -8.51
C LEU A 61 -5.03 -5.32 -8.59
N GLU A 62 -4.64 -5.76 -9.79
CA GLU A 62 -3.62 -6.78 -9.98
C GLU A 62 -2.30 -6.37 -9.29
N TRP A 63 -1.72 -7.28 -8.52
CA TRP A 63 -0.63 -6.98 -7.59
C TRP A 63 0.57 -6.35 -8.29
N SER A 64 1.01 -6.91 -9.42
CA SER A 64 2.19 -6.40 -10.14
C SER A 64 1.94 -5.03 -10.79
N HIS A 65 0.68 -4.71 -11.10
CA HIS A 65 0.29 -3.37 -11.54
C HIS A 65 0.37 -2.34 -10.40
N VAL A 66 -0.14 -2.66 -9.20
CA VAL A 66 -0.19 -1.70 -8.08
C VAL A 66 1.17 -1.56 -7.39
N VAL A 67 1.82 -2.69 -7.13
CA VAL A 67 3.13 -2.84 -6.51
C VAL A 67 4.10 -3.40 -7.56
N PRO A 68 4.62 -2.55 -8.47
CA PRO A 68 5.62 -2.97 -9.43
C PRO A 68 6.92 -3.34 -8.72
N SER A 69 7.61 -4.33 -9.29
CA SER A 69 8.92 -4.83 -8.86
C SER A 69 10.00 -3.75 -8.79
#